data_AF-A0A371E252-F1
#
_entry.id   AF-A0A371E252-F1
#
_cell.length_a   1.000
_cell.length_b   1.000
_cell.length_c   1.000
_cell.angle_alpha   90.00
_cell.angle_beta   90.00
_cell.angle_gamma   90.00
#
_symmetry.space_group_name_H-M   'P 1'
#
loop_
_entity.id
_entity.type
_entity.pdbx_description
1 polymer ?
#
loop_
_entity_poly.entity_id
_entity_poly.type
_entity_poly.pdbx_seq_one_letter_code
_entity_poly.pdbx_strand_id
1 'polypeptide(L)'
;MANSLVKLLFLSVTVFISIFPATSSSVGLEKSFLRCFQTILGDNTTSGVIFTKSSSSYEPLLESSIRNARFLNSSVPKPNLIVTPHSLFHVQVALLCSKKSGLQ
;
A
#
# COMPACT_ATOMS: atom_id res chain seq x y z
N MET A 1 28.25 -5.61 -39.43
CA MET A 1 28.46 -4.72 -38.27
C MET A 1 27.14 -4.24 -37.66
N ALA A 2 26.19 -3.72 -38.46
CA ALA A 2 24.88 -3.26 -37.98
C ALA A 2 24.10 -4.29 -37.13
N ASN A 3 24.03 -5.56 -37.56
CA ASN A 3 23.29 -6.59 -36.81
C ASN A 3 23.90 -6.91 -35.43
N SER A 4 25.20 -6.70 -35.26
CA SER A 4 25.89 -6.92 -33.97
C SER A 4 25.57 -5.77 -33.00
N LEU A 5 25.56 -4.53 -33.50
CA LEU A 5 25.18 -3.35 -32.74
C LEU A 5 23.71 -3.41 -32.28
N VAL A 6 22.81 -3.88 -33.16
CA VAL A 6 21.39 -4.08 -32.81
C VAL A 6 21.25 -5.11 -31.68
N LYS A 7 21.97 -6.24 -31.76
CA LYS A 7 21.96 -7.25 -30.68
C LYS A 7 22.50 -6.71 -29.36
N LEU A 8 23.55 -5.89 -29.39
CA LEU A 8 24.13 -5.27 -28.20
C LEU A 8 23.16 -4.26 -27.55
N LEU A 9 22.44 -3.49 -28.37
CA LEU A 9 21.38 -2.59 -27.92
C LEU A 9 20.24 -3.35 -27.24
N PHE A 10 19.77 -4.45 -27.85
CA PHE A 10 18.73 -5.29 -27.24
C PHE A 10 19.18 -5.88 -25.90
N LEU A 11 20.42 -6.36 -25.80
CA LEU A 11 20.99 -6.89 -24.56
C LEU A 11 21.10 -5.81 -23.46
N SER A 12 21.50 -4.59 -23.84
CA SER A 12 21.59 -3.46 -22.90
C SER A 12 20.22 -3.08 -22.34
N VAL A 13 19.19 -3.03 -23.19
CA VAL A 13 17.82 -2.70 -22.79
C VAL A 13 17.24 -3.76 -21.86
N THR A 14 17.45 -5.05 -22.14
CA THR A 14 16.95 -6.13 -21.26
C THR A 14 17.63 -6.11 -19.90
N VAL A 15 18.95 -5.89 -19.85
CA VAL A 15 19.69 -5.74 -18.59
C VAL A 15 19.17 -4.55 -17.78
N PHE A 16 18.92 -3.41 -18.42
CA PHE A 16 18.34 -2.23 -17.77
C PHE A 16 16.98 -2.52 -17.12
N ILE A 17 16.07 -3.19 -17.84
CA ILE A 17 14.71 -3.50 -17.33
C ILE A 17 14.78 -4.44 -16.11
N SER A 18 15.70 -5.40 -16.09
CA SER A 18 15.86 -6.31 -14.94
C SER A 18 16.42 -5.65 -13.68
N ILE A 19 17.08 -4.48 -13.79
CA ILE A 19 17.66 -3.77 -12.63
C ILE A 19 16.62 -2.88 -11.94
N PHE A 20 15.61 -2.41 -12.68
CA PHE A 20 14.55 -1.56 -12.13
C PHE A 20 13.26 -2.38 -11.88
N PRO A 21 12.99 -2.83 -10.65
CA PRO A 21 11.70 -3.42 -10.33
C PRO A 21 10.60 -2.38 -10.59
N ALA A 22 9.53 -2.80 -11.27
CA ALA A 22 8.35 -1.97 -11.45
C ALA A 22 7.74 -1.66 -10.07
N THR A 23 7.73 -0.39 -9.67
CA THR A 23 7.01 0.04 -8.48
C THR A 23 5.51 0.02 -8.79
N SER A 24 4.79 -0.97 -8.26
CA SER A 24 3.33 -0.98 -8.27
C SER A 24 2.84 0.16 -7.38
N SER A 25 2.20 1.17 -7.95
CA SER A 25 1.65 2.29 -7.17
C SER A 25 0.39 1.83 -6.40
N SER A 26 0.54 1.59 -5.10
CA SER A 26 -0.56 1.22 -4.20
C SER A 26 -1.60 2.32 -3.99
N VAL A 27 -1.33 3.54 -4.47
CA VAL A 27 -2.19 4.74 -4.33
C VAL A 27 -3.59 4.51 -4.91
N GLY A 28 -3.72 3.74 -5.99
CA GLY A 28 -5.03 3.41 -6.56
C GLY A 28 -5.83 2.42 -5.70
N LEU A 29 -5.13 1.45 -5.10
CA LEU A 29 -5.73 0.40 -4.27
C LEU A 29 -6.21 0.96 -2.94
N GLU A 30 -5.44 1.85 -2.32
CA GLU A 30 -5.81 2.59 -1.10
C GLU A 30 -7.11 3.39 -1.30
N LYS A 31 -7.20 4.18 -2.39
CA LYS A 31 -8.41 4.96 -2.69
C LYS A 31 -9.63 4.07 -2.94
N SER A 32 -9.44 2.95 -3.64
CA SER A 32 -10.49 1.95 -3.86
C SER A 32 -10.99 1.37 -2.53
N PHE A 33 -10.07 1.04 -1.62
CA PHE A 33 -10.39 0.51 -0.30
C PHE A 33 -11.17 1.51 0.54
N LEU A 34 -10.66 2.75 0.63
CA LEU A 34 -11.32 3.84 1.37
C LEU A 34 -12.74 4.08 0.86
N ARG A 35 -12.90 4.18 -0.46
CA ARG A 35 -14.21 4.37 -1.08
C ARG A 35 -15.16 3.21 -0.76
N CYS A 36 -14.68 1.96 -0.80
CA CYS A 36 -15.47 0.79 -0.45
C CYS A 36 -15.95 0.86 1.01
N PHE A 37 -15.03 1.21 1.92
CA PHE A 37 -15.30 1.28 3.35
C PHE A 37 -16.31 2.39 3.69
N GLN A 38 -16.09 3.59 3.15
CA GLN A 38 -16.98 4.75 3.28
C GLN A 38 -18.38 4.48 2.72
N THR A 39 -18.49 3.73 1.61
CA THR A 39 -19.79 3.36 1.04
C THR A 39 -20.63 2.51 2.00
N ILE A 40 -19.98 1.71 2.86
CA ILE A 40 -20.68 0.79 3.77
C ILE A 40 -20.96 1.44 5.12
N LEU A 41 -20.02 2.20 5.68
CA LEU A 41 -20.12 2.75 7.03
C LEU A 41 -20.50 4.25 7.07
N GLY A 42 -20.29 4.99 5.98
CA GLY A 42 -20.42 6.45 5.91
C GLY A 42 -19.12 7.18 6.26
N ASP A 43 -19.04 8.48 5.92
CA ASP A 43 -17.81 9.27 6.10
C ASP A 43 -17.49 9.52 7.59
N ASN A 44 -18.50 9.81 8.41
CA ASN A 44 -18.32 10.16 9.83
C ASN A 44 -17.81 9.00 10.69
N THR A 45 -18.13 7.75 10.31
CA THR A 45 -17.74 6.53 11.03
C THR A 45 -16.37 6.02 10.63
N THR A 46 -15.79 6.56 9.55
CA THR A 46 -14.45 6.19 9.08
C THR A 46 -13.37 6.89 9.91
N SER A 47 -13.69 8.06 10.47
CA SER A 47 -12.82 8.82 11.38
C SER A 47 -12.57 8.03 12.68
N GLY A 48 -11.32 7.70 12.96
CA GLY A 48 -10.92 6.89 14.13
C GLY A 48 -10.98 5.38 13.93
N VAL A 49 -11.33 4.92 12.71
CA VAL A 49 -11.24 3.51 12.30
C VAL A 49 -10.17 3.33 11.24
N ILE A 50 -10.05 4.26 10.29
CA ILE A 50 -9.00 4.23 9.25
C ILE A 50 -8.06 5.42 9.41
N PHE A 51 -6.77 5.13 9.40
CA PHE A 51 -5.70 6.11 9.43
C PHE A 51 -4.86 5.99 8.17
N THR A 52 -4.84 7.03 7.35
CA THR A 52 -3.98 7.15 6.16
C THR A 52 -2.69 7.90 6.53
N LYS A 53 -1.68 7.85 5.66
CA LYS A 53 -0.43 8.63 5.83
C LYS A 53 -0.64 10.13 6.00
N SER A 54 -1.79 10.67 5.58
CA SER A 54 -2.14 12.09 5.76
C SER A 54 -2.69 12.42 7.15
N SER A 55 -3.06 11.43 7.95
CA SER A 55 -3.58 11.65 9.30
C SER A 55 -2.44 11.84 10.30
N SER A 56 -2.57 12.81 11.21
CA SER A 56 -1.57 13.08 12.26
C SER A 56 -1.37 11.91 13.21
N SER A 57 -2.39 11.05 13.37
CA SER A 57 -2.35 9.86 14.22
C SER A 57 -1.67 8.65 13.55
N TYR A 58 -1.35 8.70 12.25
CA TYR A 58 -0.79 7.55 11.54
C TYR A 58 0.60 7.15 12.05
N GLU A 59 1.54 8.09 12.10
CA GLU A 59 2.93 7.82 12.51
C GLU A 59 2.99 7.28 13.95
N PRO A 60 2.37 7.94 14.95
CA PRO A 60 2.41 7.45 16.33
C PRO A 60 1.76 6.06 16.49
N LEU A 61 0.67 5.80 15.76
CA LEU A 61 -0.02 4.51 15.78
C LEU A 61 0.86 3.41 15.18
N LEU A 62 1.48 3.67 14.03
CA LEU A 62 2.37 2.72 13.37
C LEU A 62 3.56 2.36 14.26
N GLU A 63 4.30 3.37 14.71
CA GLU A 63 5.54 3.17 15.45
C GLU A 63 5.29 2.50 16.82
N SER A 64 4.18 2.83 17.49
CA SER A 64 3.80 2.17 18.76
C SER A 64 3.45 0.68 18.60
N SER A 65 3.00 0.27 17.40
CA SER A 65 2.68 -1.13 17.09
C SER A 65 3.91 -1.98 16.75
N ILE A 66 4.99 -1.35 16.28
CA ILE A 66 6.21 -2.04 15.86
C ILE A 66 7.00 -2.48 17.09
N ARG A 67 7.15 -3.80 17.26
CA ARG A 67 7.88 -4.39 18.40
C ARG A 67 9.36 -4.63 18.13
N ASN A 68 9.74 -4.74 16.86
CA ASN A 68 11.12 -4.97 16.47
C ASN A 68 11.69 -3.73 15.78
N ALA A 69 12.71 -3.13 16.39
CA ALA A 69 13.33 -1.90 15.93
C ALA A 69 13.87 -1.96 14.50
N ARG A 70 14.17 -3.16 13.97
CA ARG A 70 14.58 -3.33 12.57
C ARG A 70 13.55 -2.80 11.57
N PHE A 71 12.28 -2.76 11.94
CA PHE A 71 11.18 -2.33 11.09
C PHE A 71 10.85 -0.85 11.21
N LEU A 72 11.52 -0.09 12.09
CA LEU A 72 11.33 1.37 12.22
C LEU A 72 12.03 2.14 11.09
N ASN A 73 13.09 1.57 10.49
CA ASN A 73 13.85 2.20 9.42
C ASN A 73 12.96 2.69 8.25
N SER A 74 13.25 3.89 7.73
CA SER A 74 12.54 4.54 6.62
C SER A 74 12.65 3.78 5.30
N SER A 75 13.70 2.98 5.10
CA SER A 75 13.85 2.10 3.93
C SER A 75 12.88 0.92 3.95
N VAL A 76 12.27 0.60 5.11
CA VAL A 76 11.28 -0.48 5.22
C VAL A 76 9.92 0.04 4.76
N PRO A 77 9.25 -0.62 3.78
CA PRO A 77 7.93 -0.22 3.34
C PRO A 77 6.93 -0.16 4.50
N LYS A 78 6.24 0.97 4.62
CA LYS A 78 5.14 1.17 5.58
C LYS A 78 3.79 0.99 4.87
N PRO A 79 2.75 0.53 5.58
CA PRO A 79 1.42 0.39 4.99
C PRO A 79 0.92 1.72 4.43
N ASN A 80 -0.02 1.68 3.49
CA ASN A 80 -0.65 2.89 2.96
C ASN A 80 -1.71 3.44 3.93
N LEU A 81 -2.37 2.54 4.64
CA LEU A 81 -3.43 2.82 5.60
C LEU A 81 -3.35 1.80 6.75
N ILE A 82 -3.85 2.18 7.92
CA ILE A 82 -4.01 1.32 9.10
C ILE A 82 -5.49 1.29 9.45
N VAL A 83 -6.03 0.09 9.70
CA VAL A 83 -7.40 -0.09 10.18
C VAL A 83 -7.34 -0.49 11.65
N THR A 84 -8.01 0.27 12.52
CA THR A 84 -8.23 -0.05 13.94
C THR A 84 -9.71 -0.36 14.17
N PRO A 85 -10.14 -1.61 14.03
CA PRO A 85 -11.54 -1.97 14.19
C PRO A 85 -11.97 -1.91 15.67
N HIS A 86 -13.14 -1.32 15.93
CA HIS A 86 -13.79 -1.27 17.26
C HIS A 86 -14.96 -2.25 17.39
N SER A 87 -15.32 -2.94 16.31
CA SER A 87 -16.41 -3.91 16.26
C SER A 87 -16.10 -5.03 15.25
N LEU A 88 -16.75 -6.18 15.42
CA LEU A 88 -16.70 -7.29 14.44
C LEU A 88 -17.14 -6.84 13.05
N PHE A 89 -18.10 -5.92 12.98
CA PHE A 89 -18.57 -5.36 11.72
C PHE A 89 -17.45 -4.60 10.99
N HIS A 90 -16.62 -3.82 11.69
CA HIS A 90 -15.49 -3.13 11.06
C HIS A 90 -14.47 -4.11 10.48
N VAL A 91 -14.23 -5.24 11.15
CA VAL A 91 -13.35 -6.31 10.65
C VAL A 91 -13.93 -6.91 9.37
N GLN A 92 -15.23 -7.25 9.36
CA GLN A 92 -15.90 -7.82 8.19
C GLN A 92 -15.84 -6.88 6.98
N VAL A 93 -16.08 -5.59 7.19
CA VAL A 93 -16.01 -4.59 6.11
C VAL A 93 -14.59 -4.44 5.60
N ALA A 94 -13.59 -4.39 6.49
CA ALA A 94 -12.18 -4.34 6.10
C ALA A 94 -11.81 -5.54 5.20
N LEU A 95 -12.18 -6.76 5.59
CA LEU A 95 -11.92 -7.96 4.78
C LEU A 95 -12.59 -7.89 3.40
N LEU A 96 -13.85 -7.48 3.36
CA LEU A 96 -14.61 -7.33 2.11
C LEU A 96 -13.96 -6.31 1.17
N CYS A 97 -13.59 -5.14 1.70
CA CYS A 97 -12.99 -4.07 0.91
C CYS A 97 -11.55 -4.39 0.49
N SER A 98 -10.76 -5.06 1.33
CA SER A 98 -9.42 -5.55 0.93
C SER A 98 -9.52 -6.47 -0.28
N LYS A 99 -10.43 -7.45 -0.22
CA LYS A 99 -10.68 -8.37 -1.35
C LYS A 99 -11.12 -7.63 -2.61
N LYS A 100 -12.05 -6.67 -2.49
CA LYS A 100 -12.57 -5.91 -3.63
C LYS A 100 -11.52 -5.01 -4.28
N SER A 101 -10.61 -4.46 -3.47
CA SER A 101 -9.54 -3.57 -3.91
C SER A 101 -8.27 -4.30 -4.30
N GLY A 102 -8.21 -5.64 -4.20
CA GLY A 102 -7.02 -6.43 -4.53
C GLY A 102 -5.87 -6.22 -3.56
N LEU A 103 -6.16 -5.76 -2.34
CA LEU A 103 -5.18 -5.75 -1.25
C LEU A 103 -5.07 -7.17 -0.70
N GLN A 104 -3.84 -7.69 -0.62
CA GLN A 104 -3.52 -8.99 -0.05
C GLN A 104 -3.01 -8.85 1.38
#